data_AF-A0A7S1RAZ5-F1
#
_entry.id   AF-A0A7S1RAZ5-F1
#
_cell.length_a   1.000
_cell.length_b   1.000
_cell.length_c   1.000
_cell.angle_alpha   90.00
_cell.angle_beta   90.00
_cell.angle_gamma   90.00
#
_symmetry.space_group_name_H-M   'P 1'
#
loop_
_entity.id
_entity.type
_entity.pdbx_description
1 polymer ?
#
loop_
_entity_poly.entity_id
_entity_poly.type
_entity_poly.pdbx_seq_one_letter_code
_entity_poly.pdbx_strand_id
1 'polypeptide(L)'
;HDFFEAPLLLSFLVERLVDRGLARGISAFGSDLHPQPFWWPAWEQWTAHTLGPRVALTLRQQDLERESMPEADFILAAHPEVTNGGPWPRILGNVLRSRSPSAQCVFATFYRQEAEATAQVCRDHGLESTIRENPHYAGQPEATVGTFLRYAVILARAPGPCGSLSVRAAPAAAPRQPAPVVQAAPACLPASASTCRAPVRVAR
;
A
#
# COMPACT_ATOMS: atom_id res chain seq x y z
N HIS A 1 5.70 -2.46 6.21
CA HIS A 1 6.12 -2.62 4.82
C HIS A 1 6.45 -1.28 4.21
N ASP A 2 7.69 -1.13 3.83
CA ASP A 2 8.16 -0.03 3.01
C ASP A 2 7.51 -0.21 1.63
N PHE A 3 6.62 0.72 1.24
CA PHE A 3 5.83 0.67 0.01
C PHE A 3 6.72 0.92 -1.23
N PHE A 4 7.73 0.08 -1.44
CA PHE A 4 8.77 0.23 -2.47
C PHE A 4 8.21 0.08 -3.89
N GLU A 5 7.02 -0.47 -4.04
CA GLU A 5 6.34 -0.64 -5.31
C GLU A 5 5.69 0.67 -5.80
N ALA A 6 5.53 1.68 -4.93
CA ALA A 6 4.84 2.92 -5.28
C ALA A 6 5.38 3.58 -6.55
N PRO A 7 6.71 3.73 -6.74
CA PRO A 7 7.26 4.37 -7.93
C PRO A 7 6.94 3.62 -9.23
N LEU A 8 6.89 2.29 -9.17
CA LEU A 8 6.56 1.46 -10.33
C LEU A 8 5.06 1.46 -10.61
N LEU A 9 4.26 1.23 -9.58
CA LEU A 9 2.81 1.12 -9.70
C LEU A 9 2.16 2.44 -10.11
N LEU A 10 2.51 3.55 -9.45
CA LEU A 10 1.90 4.84 -9.76
C LEU A 10 2.27 5.30 -11.17
N SER A 11 3.52 5.14 -11.59
CA SER A 11 3.95 5.46 -12.95
C SER A 11 3.19 4.64 -13.99
N PHE A 12 3.05 3.34 -13.76
CA PHE A 12 2.26 2.46 -14.63
C PHE A 12 0.80 2.90 -14.72
N LEU A 13 0.18 3.25 -13.58
CA LEU A 13 -1.22 3.71 -13.57
C LEU A 13 -1.39 5.06 -14.28
N VAL A 14 -0.43 5.99 -14.15
CA VAL A 14 -0.44 7.26 -14.89
C VAL A 14 -0.41 7.00 -16.39
N GLU A 15 0.54 6.20 -16.87
CA GLU A 15 0.68 5.86 -18.29
C GLU A 15 -0.59 5.22 -18.85
N ARG A 16 -1.23 4.35 -18.06
CA ARG A 16 -2.38 3.56 -18.51
C ARG A 16 -3.71 4.26 -18.38
N LEU A 17 -3.87 5.13 -17.39
CA LEU A 17 -5.16 5.76 -17.10
C LEU A 17 -5.15 7.24 -17.47
N VAL A 18 -4.17 7.98 -16.99
CA VAL A 18 -4.15 9.45 -17.11
C VAL A 18 -3.71 9.86 -18.51
N ASP A 19 -2.59 9.33 -19.00
CA ASP A 19 -2.04 9.73 -20.30
C ASP A 19 -2.89 9.24 -21.48
N ARG A 20 -3.72 8.22 -21.25
CA ARG A 20 -4.72 7.74 -22.21
C ARG A 20 -6.08 8.45 -22.10
N GLY A 21 -6.22 9.43 -21.20
CA GLY A 21 -7.45 10.17 -20.99
C GLY A 21 -8.60 9.36 -20.35
N LEU A 22 -8.31 8.19 -19.78
CA LEU A 22 -9.28 7.37 -19.06
C LEU A 22 -9.54 7.88 -17.63
N ALA A 23 -8.61 8.67 -17.08
CA ALA A 23 -8.73 9.34 -15.79
C ALA A 23 -8.18 10.77 -15.87
N ARG A 24 -8.72 11.68 -15.05
CA ARG A 24 -8.21 13.06 -14.91
C ARG A 24 -7.04 13.16 -13.93
N GLY A 25 -6.94 12.19 -13.02
CA GLY A 25 -5.90 12.11 -12.00
C GLY A 25 -6.05 10.84 -11.17
N ILE A 26 -5.10 10.61 -10.27
CA ILE A 26 -5.03 9.45 -9.37
C ILE A 26 -4.89 9.96 -7.95
N SER A 27 -5.73 9.44 -7.04
CA SER A 27 -5.55 9.61 -5.59
C SER A 27 -5.21 8.24 -5.01
N ALA A 28 -3.98 8.08 -4.55
CA ALA A 28 -3.48 6.85 -3.96
C ALA A 28 -3.39 6.98 -2.44
N PHE A 29 -3.85 5.95 -1.74
CA PHE A 29 -3.78 5.84 -0.30
C PHE A 29 -3.01 4.57 0.06
N GLY A 30 -1.98 4.70 0.88
CA GLY A 30 -1.27 3.58 1.47
C GLY A 30 -1.30 3.68 2.99
N SER A 31 -1.29 2.52 3.64
CA SER A 31 -1.30 2.48 5.10
C SER A 31 -0.56 1.27 5.63
N ASP A 32 -0.06 1.42 6.85
CA ASP A 32 0.53 0.33 7.62
C ASP A 32 0.19 0.51 9.11
N LEU A 33 0.30 -0.58 9.88
CA LEU A 33 0.14 -0.55 11.34
C LEU A 33 1.25 0.26 12.00
N HIS A 34 2.45 0.25 11.42
CA HIS A 34 3.61 0.98 11.92
C HIS A 34 3.96 2.16 11.00
N PRO A 35 4.16 3.37 11.54
CA PRO A 35 4.52 4.53 10.74
C PRO A 35 5.93 4.35 10.13
N GLN A 36 6.13 4.84 8.90
CA GLN A 36 7.45 4.87 8.25
C GLN A 36 7.93 6.31 8.11
N PRO A 37 8.59 6.88 9.14
CA PRO A 37 8.89 8.32 9.20
C PRO A 37 9.87 8.79 8.13
N PHE A 38 10.69 7.89 7.56
CA PHE A 38 11.65 8.24 6.52
C PHE A 38 11.06 8.06 5.12
N TRP A 39 10.53 6.88 4.82
CA TRP A 39 10.09 6.53 3.47
C TRP A 39 8.79 7.20 3.05
N TRP A 40 7.83 7.37 3.96
CA TRP A 40 6.55 7.95 3.57
C TRP A 40 6.66 9.40 3.07
N PRO A 41 7.32 10.32 3.78
CA PRO A 41 7.53 11.67 3.27
C PRO A 41 8.32 11.69 1.96
N ALA A 42 9.32 10.81 1.82
CA ALA A 42 10.12 10.70 0.60
C ALA A 42 9.26 10.27 -0.61
N TRP A 43 8.35 9.31 -0.43
CA TRP A 43 7.47 8.87 -1.51
C TRP A 43 6.39 9.88 -1.87
N GLU A 44 5.82 10.57 -0.89
CA GLU A 44 4.87 11.66 -1.14
C GLU A 44 5.54 12.81 -1.91
N GLN A 45 6.75 13.21 -1.50
CA GLN A 45 7.53 14.23 -2.19
C GLN A 45 7.94 13.79 -3.60
N TRP A 46 8.43 12.56 -3.75
CA TRP A 46 8.78 12.00 -5.05
C TRP A 46 7.57 11.98 -6.00
N THR A 47 6.40 11.57 -5.49
CA THR A 47 5.15 11.52 -6.29
C THR A 47 4.79 12.91 -6.78
N ALA A 48 4.76 13.90 -5.89
CA ALA A 48 4.42 15.28 -6.23
C ALA A 48 5.41 15.88 -7.24
N HIS A 49 6.70 15.60 -7.09
CA HIS A 49 7.74 16.10 -7.99
C HIS A 49 7.72 15.42 -9.37
N THR A 50 7.57 14.09 -9.41
CA THR A 50 7.79 13.27 -10.61
C THR A 50 6.52 13.11 -11.44
N LEU A 51 5.38 12.90 -10.79
CA LEU A 51 4.11 12.59 -11.47
C LEU A 51 3.19 13.82 -11.58
N GLY A 52 3.58 14.92 -10.93
CA GLY A 52 2.90 16.21 -11.03
C GLY A 52 1.55 16.27 -10.30
N PRO A 53 0.78 17.36 -10.49
CA PRO A 53 -0.41 17.66 -9.69
C PRO A 53 -1.60 16.73 -9.97
N ARG A 54 -1.53 15.90 -11.02
CA ARG A 54 -2.58 14.93 -11.35
C ARG A 54 -2.50 13.66 -10.50
N VAL A 55 -1.44 13.49 -9.70
CA VAL A 55 -1.27 12.33 -8.81
C VAL A 55 -1.04 12.80 -7.38
N ALA A 56 -1.89 12.33 -6.47
CA ALA A 56 -1.73 12.52 -5.05
C ALA A 56 -1.47 11.17 -4.38
N LEU A 57 -0.45 11.11 -3.53
CA LEU A 57 -0.18 9.99 -2.64
C LEU A 57 -0.38 10.46 -1.20
N THR A 58 -1.09 9.66 -0.40
CA THR A 58 -1.23 9.86 1.05
C THR A 58 -0.87 8.57 1.76
N LEU A 59 0.13 8.63 2.62
CA LEU A 59 0.61 7.51 3.42
C LEU A 59 0.36 7.80 4.90
N ARG A 60 -0.34 6.89 5.59
CA ARG A 60 -0.71 7.09 6.99
C ARG A 60 -0.63 5.81 7.80
N GLN A 61 -0.40 5.98 9.10
CA GLN A 61 -0.56 4.88 10.03
C GLN A 61 -2.05 4.59 10.16
N GLN A 62 -2.43 3.33 9.97
CA GLN A 62 -3.80 2.88 10.14
C GLN A 62 -3.81 1.39 10.47
N ASP A 63 -4.58 1.03 11.49
CA ASP A 63 -4.84 -0.36 11.83
C ASP A 63 -5.98 -0.89 10.95
N LEU A 64 -5.62 -1.57 9.86
CA LEU A 64 -6.60 -2.16 8.94
C LEU A 64 -7.42 -3.29 9.55
N GLU A 65 -7.06 -3.81 10.72
CA GLU A 65 -7.93 -4.73 11.46
C GLU A 65 -9.17 -4.01 11.99
N ARG A 66 -9.01 -2.75 12.40
CA ARG A 66 -10.05 -1.95 13.07
C ARG A 66 -10.78 -1.01 12.13
N GLU A 67 -10.08 -0.47 11.15
CA GLU A 67 -10.57 0.63 10.32
C GLU A 67 -10.46 0.31 8.83
N SER A 68 -11.53 0.59 8.08
CA SER A 68 -11.52 0.51 6.61
C SER A 68 -10.77 1.69 5.99
N MET A 69 -10.19 1.47 4.81
CA MET A 69 -9.60 2.53 4.00
C MET A 69 -10.71 3.39 3.37
N PRO A 70 -10.37 4.59 2.85
CA PRO A 70 -11.29 5.35 2.00
C PRO A 70 -11.77 4.50 0.81
N GLU A 71 -12.95 4.81 0.29
CA GLU A 71 -13.50 4.16 -0.91
C GLU A 71 -12.51 4.29 -2.09
N ALA A 72 -12.29 3.19 -2.82
CA ALA A 72 -11.36 3.14 -3.95
C ALA A 72 -11.94 2.35 -5.14
N ASP A 73 -11.66 2.83 -6.36
CA ASP A 73 -12.01 2.16 -7.62
C ASP A 73 -10.97 1.11 -8.06
N PHE A 74 -9.79 1.15 -7.44
CA PHE A 74 -8.74 0.16 -7.62
C PHE A 74 -8.06 -0.13 -6.29
N ILE A 75 -7.97 -1.40 -5.93
CA ILE A 75 -7.28 -1.86 -4.72
C ILE A 75 -6.24 -2.90 -5.13
N LEU A 76 -5.00 -2.67 -4.70
CA LEU A 76 -3.93 -3.65 -4.71
C LEU A 76 -3.47 -3.89 -3.29
N ALA A 77 -3.55 -5.14 -2.83
CA ALA A 77 -3.01 -5.57 -1.55
C ALA A 77 -1.89 -6.59 -1.81
N ALA A 78 -0.71 -6.32 -1.26
CA ALA A 78 0.46 -7.17 -1.40
C ALA A 78 0.64 -8.04 -0.15
N HIS A 79 0.87 -9.33 -0.39
CA HIS A 79 1.22 -10.35 0.59
C HIS A 79 0.27 -10.45 1.82
N PRO A 80 -1.04 -10.71 1.62
CA PRO A 80 -1.89 -11.08 2.74
C PRO A 80 -1.51 -12.47 3.28
N GLU A 81 -1.09 -12.55 4.54
CA GLU A 81 -0.65 -13.80 5.16
C GLU A 81 -1.79 -14.59 5.83
N VAL A 82 -2.86 -14.83 5.06
CA VAL A 82 -4.11 -15.44 5.58
C VAL A 82 -3.91 -16.82 6.20
N THR A 83 -2.86 -17.55 5.80
CA THR A 83 -2.54 -18.90 6.30
C THR A 83 -1.76 -18.92 7.61
N ASN A 84 -1.18 -17.79 8.03
CA ASN A 84 -0.32 -17.71 9.22
C ASN A 84 -1.11 -17.37 10.51
N GLY A 85 -2.45 -17.32 10.42
CA GLY A 85 -3.32 -16.89 11.50
C GLY A 85 -3.38 -15.37 11.64
N GLY A 86 -3.74 -14.87 12.82
CA GLY A 86 -3.81 -13.44 13.09
C GLY A 86 -5.07 -12.74 12.53
N PRO A 87 -5.03 -11.41 12.37
CA PRO A 87 -6.20 -10.60 12.07
C PRO A 87 -6.58 -10.54 10.58
N TRP A 88 -5.92 -11.31 9.71
CA TRP A 88 -6.05 -11.18 8.25
C TRP A 88 -7.48 -11.28 7.71
N PRO A 89 -8.36 -12.20 8.17
CA PRO A 89 -9.75 -12.18 7.71
C PRO A 89 -10.48 -10.86 8.01
N ARG A 90 -10.20 -10.24 9.17
CA ARG A 90 -10.77 -8.92 9.53
C ARG A 90 -10.18 -7.81 8.67
N ILE A 91 -8.86 -7.81 8.47
CA ILE A 91 -8.16 -6.88 7.58
C ILE A 91 -8.74 -6.94 6.17
N LEU A 92 -8.83 -8.14 5.59
CA LEU A 92 -9.41 -8.35 4.27
C LEU A 92 -10.87 -7.88 4.22
N GLY A 93 -11.67 -8.17 5.24
CA GLY A 93 -13.04 -7.65 5.34
C GLY A 93 -13.12 -6.11 5.29
N ASN A 94 -12.21 -5.40 5.98
CA ASN A 94 -12.10 -3.93 5.91
C ASN A 94 -11.66 -3.45 4.52
N VAL A 95 -10.68 -4.10 3.91
CA VAL A 95 -10.22 -3.78 2.55
C VAL A 95 -11.35 -3.97 1.54
N LEU A 96 -12.10 -5.06 1.63
CA LEU A 96 -13.23 -5.36 0.74
C LEU A 96 -14.36 -4.33 0.90
N ARG A 97 -14.62 -3.84 2.12
CA ARG A 97 -15.58 -2.74 2.37
C ARG A 97 -15.14 -1.40 1.78
N SER A 98 -13.85 -1.22 1.54
CA SER A 98 -13.30 0.00 0.94
C SER A 98 -13.47 0.04 -0.58
N ARG A 99 -14.08 -0.98 -1.20
CA ARG A 99 -14.30 -1.04 -2.64
C ARG A 99 -15.52 -0.21 -3.05
N SER A 100 -15.35 0.62 -4.07
CA SER A 100 -16.51 1.13 -4.82
C SER A 100 -17.24 -0.03 -5.53
N PRO A 101 -18.53 0.11 -5.89
CA PRO A 101 -19.29 -0.96 -6.56
C PRO A 101 -18.64 -1.48 -7.86
N SER A 102 -17.93 -0.61 -8.59
CA SER A 102 -17.22 -0.95 -9.84
C SER A 102 -15.74 -1.27 -9.64
N ALA A 103 -15.27 -1.30 -8.40
CA ALA A 103 -13.85 -1.37 -8.12
C ALA A 103 -13.23 -2.70 -8.57
N GLN A 104 -12.04 -2.59 -9.17
CA GLN A 104 -11.15 -3.73 -9.37
C GLN A 104 -10.32 -3.94 -8.11
N CYS A 105 -10.31 -5.17 -7.60
CA CYS A 105 -9.48 -5.55 -6.46
C CYS A 105 -8.57 -6.71 -6.84
N VAL A 106 -7.31 -6.61 -6.45
CA VAL A 106 -6.26 -7.61 -6.68
C VAL A 106 -5.50 -7.82 -5.38
N PHE A 107 -5.40 -9.09 -4.95
CA PHE A 107 -4.52 -9.51 -3.87
C PHE A 107 -3.37 -10.30 -4.46
N ALA A 108 -2.14 -9.86 -4.23
CA ALA A 108 -0.94 -10.54 -4.72
C ALA A 108 -0.31 -11.35 -3.58
N THR A 109 -0.24 -12.68 -3.72
CA THR A 109 0.28 -13.59 -2.69
C THR A 109 1.55 -14.29 -3.17
N PHE A 110 2.32 -14.87 -2.25
CA PHE A 110 3.57 -15.57 -2.60
C PHE A 110 3.29 -17.03 -2.94
N TYR A 111 2.40 -17.67 -2.19
CA TYR A 111 2.10 -19.08 -2.35
C TYR A 111 0.68 -19.33 -2.86
N ARG A 112 0.48 -20.48 -3.51
CA ARG A 112 -0.83 -20.91 -4.01
C ARG A 112 -1.84 -21.07 -2.86
N GLN A 113 -1.43 -21.71 -1.77
CA GLN A 113 -2.26 -21.88 -0.58
C GLN A 113 -2.74 -20.55 0.04
N GLU A 114 -1.90 -19.50 0.02
CA GLU A 114 -2.29 -18.16 0.44
C GLU A 114 -3.32 -17.54 -0.50
N ALA A 115 -3.15 -17.75 -1.82
CA ALA A 115 -4.11 -17.30 -2.82
C ALA A 115 -5.48 -17.97 -2.62
N GLU A 116 -5.48 -19.28 -2.37
CA GLU A 116 -6.69 -20.06 -2.12
C GLU A 116 -7.39 -19.64 -0.83
N ALA A 117 -6.64 -19.42 0.25
CA ALA A 117 -7.16 -18.91 1.52
C ALA A 117 -7.73 -17.48 1.36
N THR A 118 -7.03 -16.61 0.64
CA THR A 118 -7.50 -15.26 0.32
C THR A 118 -8.78 -15.29 -0.51
N ALA A 119 -8.84 -16.16 -1.52
CA ALA A 119 -10.03 -16.37 -2.34
C ALA A 119 -11.21 -16.90 -1.50
N GLN A 120 -10.95 -17.76 -0.52
CA GLN A 120 -11.98 -18.23 0.41
C GLN A 120 -12.55 -17.08 1.25
N VAL A 121 -11.71 -16.21 1.82
CA VAL A 121 -12.18 -15.03 2.56
C VAL A 121 -13.05 -14.14 1.66
N CYS A 122 -12.67 -13.96 0.39
CA CYS A 122 -13.47 -13.21 -0.56
C CYS A 122 -14.85 -13.85 -0.79
N ARG A 123 -14.91 -15.19 -0.93
CA ARG A 123 -16.18 -15.93 -1.05
C ARG A 123 -17.05 -15.83 0.19
N ASP A 124 -16.46 -15.84 1.38
CA ASP A 124 -17.18 -15.66 2.65
C ASP A 124 -17.85 -14.27 2.73
N HIS A 125 -17.34 -13.30 1.96
CA HIS A 125 -17.93 -11.98 1.75
C HIS A 125 -18.88 -11.89 0.54
N GLY A 126 -19.25 -13.03 -0.07
CA GLY A 126 -20.15 -13.08 -1.23
C GLY A 126 -19.50 -12.57 -2.52
N LEU A 127 -18.17 -12.60 -2.62
CA LEU A 127 -17.42 -12.09 -3.77
C LEU A 127 -16.75 -13.24 -4.53
N GLU A 128 -17.00 -13.27 -5.83
CA GLU A 128 -16.32 -14.19 -6.74
C GLU A 128 -14.90 -13.71 -7.05
N SER A 129 -13.97 -14.66 -7.18
CA SER A 129 -12.58 -14.38 -7.48
C SER A 129 -11.95 -15.44 -8.38
N THR A 130 -10.93 -15.02 -9.12
CA THR A 130 -10.11 -15.90 -9.96
C THR A 130 -8.66 -15.82 -9.51
N ILE A 131 -7.97 -16.95 -9.48
CA ILE A 131 -6.54 -17.00 -9.15
C ILE A 131 -5.76 -17.10 -10.45
N ARG A 132 -4.79 -16.21 -10.64
CA ARG A 132 -3.88 -16.21 -11.79
C ARG A 132 -2.45 -16.26 -11.32
N GLU A 133 -1.65 -17.09 -11.98
CA GLU A 133 -0.20 -17.08 -11.81
C GLU A 133 0.40 -15.93 -12.62
N ASN A 134 1.40 -15.27 -12.04
CA ASN A 134 2.21 -14.25 -12.71
C ASN A 134 2.99 -14.92 -13.86
N PRO A 135 2.79 -14.48 -15.11
CA PRO A 135 3.44 -15.08 -16.28
C PRO A 135 4.98 -15.11 -16.20
N HIS A 136 5.60 -14.23 -15.41
CA HIS A 136 7.04 -14.23 -15.18
C HIS A 136 7.55 -15.56 -14.61
N TYR A 137 6.74 -16.23 -13.78
CA TYR A 137 7.08 -17.51 -13.16
C TYR A 137 6.51 -18.72 -13.91
N ALA A 138 5.88 -18.51 -15.07
CA ALA A 138 5.27 -19.59 -15.84
C ALA A 138 6.31 -20.68 -16.15
N GLY A 139 6.00 -21.92 -15.77
CA GLY A 139 6.87 -23.08 -15.95
C GLY A 139 7.95 -23.28 -14.88
N GLN A 140 8.08 -22.36 -13.91
CA GLN A 140 8.99 -22.57 -12.78
C GLN A 140 8.33 -23.50 -11.73
N PRO A 141 9.09 -24.36 -11.03
CA PRO A 141 8.56 -25.16 -9.92
C PRO A 141 7.92 -24.28 -8.82
N GLU A 142 6.85 -24.76 -8.17
CA GLU A 142 6.19 -24.02 -7.08
C GLU A 142 7.12 -23.77 -5.88
N ALA A 143 8.05 -24.68 -5.63
CA ALA A 143 9.03 -24.60 -4.54
C ALA A 143 10.26 -23.72 -4.84
N THR A 144 10.30 -23.03 -5.99
CA THR A 144 11.43 -22.14 -6.33
C THR A 144 11.53 -21.02 -5.30
N VAL A 145 12.67 -20.91 -4.65
CA VAL A 145 12.95 -19.84 -3.69
C VAL A 145 12.97 -18.49 -4.41
N GLY A 146 12.40 -17.47 -3.77
CA GLY A 146 12.41 -16.09 -4.28
C GLY A 146 11.30 -15.76 -5.28
N THR A 147 10.27 -16.60 -5.42
CA THR A 147 9.08 -16.26 -6.23
C THR A 147 8.11 -15.37 -5.45
N PHE A 148 8.45 -14.10 -5.31
CA PHE A 148 7.58 -13.11 -4.66
C PHE A 148 6.41 -12.71 -5.55
N LEU A 149 5.23 -12.48 -4.94
CA LEU A 149 3.99 -12.05 -5.59
C LEU A 149 3.63 -12.92 -6.82
N ARG A 150 3.80 -14.25 -6.68
CA ARG A 150 3.61 -15.21 -7.77
C ARG A 150 2.15 -15.38 -8.18
N TYR A 151 1.22 -15.24 -7.25
CA TYR A 151 -0.20 -15.45 -7.52
C TYR A 151 -0.99 -14.16 -7.30
N ALA A 152 -1.98 -13.93 -8.15
CA ALA A 152 -2.91 -12.83 -8.04
C ALA A 152 -4.33 -13.38 -7.89
N VAL A 153 -4.99 -13.05 -6.78
CA VAL A 153 -6.43 -13.24 -6.57
C VAL A 153 -7.14 -12.00 -7.09
N ILE A 154 -7.88 -12.15 -8.18
CA ILE A 154 -8.54 -11.07 -8.89
C ILE A 154 -10.03 -11.19 -8.65
N LEU A 155 -10.63 -10.19 -8.01
CA LEU A 155 -12.06 -10.17 -7.79
C LEU A 155 -12.81 -9.91 -9.09
N ALA A 156 -13.92 -10.62 -9.28
CA ALA A 156 -14.89 -10.29 -10.30
C ALA A 156 -15.45 -8.89 -10.01
N ARG A 157 -15.53 -8.07 -11.05
CA ARG A 157 -16.28 -6.83 -10.96
C ARG A 157 -17.75 -7.21 -10.84
N ALA A 158 -18.47 -6.54 -9.94
CA ALA A 158 -19.92 -6.66 -9.97
C ALA A 158 -20.39 -6.27 -11.38
N PRO A 159 -21.37 -6.96 -11.96
CA PRO A 159 -21.98 -6.51 -13.21
C PRO A 159 -22.60 -5.15 -12.93
N GLY A 160 -21.85 -4.08 -13.24
CA GLY A 160 -22.38 -2.73 -13.16
C GLY A 160 -23.51 -2.59 -14.19
N PRO A 161 -24.48 -1.70 -13.97
CA PRO A 161 -25.34 -1.28 -15.05
C PRO A 161 -24.43 -0.84 -16.21
N CYS A 162 -24.65 -1.44 -17.38
CA CYS A 162 -23.84 -1.22 -18.57
C CYS A 162 -23.92 0.25 -18.98
N GLY A 163 -23.02 1.10 -18.46
CA GLY A 163 -23.05 2.53 -18.75
C GLY A 163 -22.14 3.35 -17.85
N SER A 164 -21.03 3.82 -18.42
CA SER A 164 -20.11 4.85 -17.91
C SER A 164 -19.32 4.52 -16.62
N LEU A 165 -18.00 4.63 -16.72
CA LEU A 165 -17.15 4.88 -15.55
C LEU A 165 -17.65 6.19 -14.93
N SER A 166 -18.40 6.09 -13.84
CA SER A 166 -18.82 7.26 -13.08
C SER A 166 -17.58 7.82 -12.39
N VAL A 167 -16.96 8.82 -13.02
CA VAL A 167 -15.90 9.63 -12.40
C VAL A 167 -16.53 10.38 -11.24
N ARG A 168 -16.48 9.82 -10.02
CA ARG A 168 -16.78 10.60 -8.82
C ARG A 168 -15.70 11.66 -8.69
N ALA A 169 -16.10 12.91 -8.54
CA ALA A 169 -15.19 13.98 -8.16
C ALA A 169 -14.51 13.57 -6.85
N ALA A 170 -13.18 13.61 -6.80
CA ALA A 170 -12.46 13.40 -5.56
C ALA A 170 -13.04 14.34 -4.48
N PRO A 171 -13.27 13.86 -3.25
CA PRO A 171 -13.64 14.76 -2.17
C PRO A 171 -12.57 15.85 -2.10
N ALA A 172 -13.00 17.11 -2.03
CA ALA A 172 -12.08 18.23 -1.84
C ALA A 172 -11.21 17.88 -0.63
N ALA A 173 -9.89 17.77 -0.87
CA ALA A 173 -8.94 17.44 0.18
C ALA A 173 -9.22 18.38 1.35
N ALA A 174 -9.55 17.82 2.51
CA ALA A 174 -9.71 18.61 3.72
C ALA A 174 -8.45 19.47 3.88
N PRO A 175 -8.58 20.76 4.23
CA PRO A 175 -7.42 21.64 4.38
C PRO A 175 -6.42 20.96 5.29
N ARG A 176 -5.23 20.66 4.76
CA ARG A 176 -4.14 20.06 5.53
C ARG A 176 -3.92 20.96 6.73
N GLN A 177 -4.16 20.44 7.94
CA GLN A 177 -3.66 21.12 9.13
C GLN A 177 -2.14 21.24 8.95
N PRO A 178 -1.57 22.44 9.12
CA PRO A 178 -0.12 22.58 9.07
C PRO A 178 0.48 21.61 10.08
N ALA A 179 1.48 20.84 9.64
CA ALA A 179 2.24 19.99 10.54
C ALA A 179 2.70 20.86 11.73
N PRO A 180 2.59 20.38 12.98
CA PRO A 180 3.08 21.11 14.12
C PRO A 180 4.53 21.49 13.84
N VAL A 181 4.84 22.79 13.94
CA VAL A 181 6.20 23.27 13.89
C VAL A 181 6.93 22.59 15.05
N VAL A 182 7.71 21.57 14.73
CA VAL A 182 8.66 21.01 15.68
C VAL A 182 9.66 22.13 15.92
N GLN A 183 9.47 22.86 17.02
CA GLN A 183 10.49 23.77 17.52
C GLN A 183 11.75 22.93 17.70
N ALA A 184 12.77 23.22 16.89
CA ALA A 184 14.09 22.68 17.11
C ALA A 184 14.46 22.99 18.56
N ALA A 185 14.71 21.94 19.35
CA ALA A 185 15.24 22.13 20.69
C ALA A 185 16.49 23.02 20.58
N PRO A 186 16.64 24.03 21.45
CA PRO A 186 17.84 24.86 21.44
C PRO A 186 19.05 23.92 21.54
N ALA A 187 20.00 24.10 20.62
CA ALA A 187 21.26 23.38 20.65
C ALA A 187 21.93 23.67 22.00
N CYS A 188 21.91 22.69 22.91
CA CYS A 188 22.80 22.70 24.06
C CYS A 188 24.23 22.69 23.53
N LEU A 189 24.88 23.85 23.59
CA LEU A 189 26.32 23.96 23.41
C LEU A 189 26.98 23.02 24.44
N PRO A 190 27.89 22.12 24.02
CA PRO A 190 28.60 21.30 24.97
C PRO A 190 29.48 22.19 25.86
N ALA A 191 29.30 22.06 27.17
CA ALA A 191 30.21 22.63 28.15
C ALA A 191 31.61 22.02 27.94
N SER A 192 32.62 22.89 27.87
CA SER A 192 34.03 22.52 27.80
C SER A 192 34.40 21.58 28.95
N ALA A 193 34.57 20.30 28.63
CA ALA A 193 35.08 19.31 29.57
C ALA A 193 36.59 19.44 29.69
N SER A 194 37.02 19.85 30.88
CA SER A 194 38.39 19.82 31.36
C SER A 194 38.98 18.41 31.25
N THR A 195 40.19 18.32 30.70
CA THR A 195 40.97 17.10 30.54
C THR A 195 41.36 16.49 31.89
N CYS A 196 40.84 15.30 32.20
CA CYS A 196 41.47 14.36 33.12
C CYS A 196 41.88 13.10 32.33
N ARG A 197 43.20 12.88 32.24
CA ARG A 197 43.80 11.65 31.71
C ARG A 197 43.85 10.56 32.79
N ALA A 198 43.61 9.31 32.37
CA ALA A 198 44.29 8.04 32.72
C ALA A 198 43.29 6.87 32.91
N PRO A 199 43.72 5.60 32.90
CA PRO A 199 44.35 4.89 31.79
C PRO A 199 43.55 3.64 31.36
N VAL A 200 43.77 3.19 30.13
CA VAL A 200 43.19 1.97 29.53
C VAL A 200 43.87 0.73 30.12
N ARG A 201 43.08 -0.22 30.62
CA ARG A 201 43.49 -1.63 30.77
C ARG A 201 42.74 -2.46 29.75
N VAL A 202 43.50 -3.15 28.90
CA VAL A 202 43.00 -4.18 27.97
C VAL A 202 43.09 -5.52 28.69
N ALA A 203 41.99 -6.27 28.68
CA ALA A 203 41.99 -7.71 28.95
C ALA A 203 41.19 -8.40 27.84
N ARG A 204 41.73 -9.54 27.42
CA ARG A 204 41.36 -10.34 26.24
C ARG A 204 39.98 -10.98 26.35
#